data_AF-A0A1I0JQB4-F1
#
_entry.id   AF-A0A1I0JQB4-F1
#
_cell.length_a   1.000
_cell.length_b   1.000
_cell.length_c   1.000
_cell.angle_alpha   90.00
_cell.angle_beta   90.00
_cell.angle_gamma   90.00
#
_symmetry.space_group_name_H-M   'P 1'
#
loop_
_entity.id
_entity.type
_entity.pdbx_description
1 polymer ?
#
loop_
_entity_poly.entity_id
_entity_poly.type
_entity_poly.pdbx_seq_one_letter_code
_entity_poly.pdbx_strand_id
1 'polypeptide(L)'
;MGTEGKAGSVVKRFTCGELVEVVTAYLDDALDEPDRAAVESHLARCADCGLYLDQFRATVRAVADQPGEQLSQPVRDRLMAAFKARHPSS
;
A
#
# COMPACT_ATOMS: atom_id res chain seq x y z
N MET A 1 27.62 8.50 -28.28
CA MET A 1 28.33 9.02 -27.08
C MET A 1 27.29 9.03 -25.95
N GLY A 2 27.25 8.02 -25.06
CA GLY A 2 28.21 7.83 -23.97
C GLY A 2 27.76 8.70 -22.79
N THR A 3 26.68 8.31 -22.09
CA THR A 3 26.60 7.50 -20.85
C THR A 3 26.98 8.26 -19.56
N GLU A 4 26.26 7.90 -18.49
CA GLU A 4 26.58 8.08 -17.05
C GLU A 4 26.09 9.39 -16.38
N GLY A 5 25.36 9.39 -15.25
CA GLY A 5 24.96 8.32 -14.34
C GLY A 5 25.16 8.75 -12.89
N LYS A 6 24.06 8.87 -12.11
CA LYS A 6 23.97 8.38 -10.72
C LYS A 6 22.55 8.56 -10.15
N ALA A 7 21.67 7.60 -10.42
CA ALA A 7 20.66 7.25 -9.42
C ALA A 7 21.41 6.46 -8.35
N GLY A 8 21.97 7.18 -7.36
CA GLY A 8 22.54 6.53 -6.20
C GLY A 8 21.39 5.83 -5.46
N SER A 9 21.34 4.51 -5.54
CA SER A 9 20.61 3.69 -4.57
C SER A 9 21.28 3.89 -3.22
N VAL A 10 20.92 4.97 -2.55
CA VAL A 10 21.11 5.10 -1.11
C VAL A 10 19.99 4.26 -0.53
N VAL A 11 20.33 3.07 -0.04
CA VAL A 11 19.38 2.23 0.69
C VAL A 11 18.93 3.02 1.91
N LYS A 12 17.75 3.63 1.83
CA LYS A 12 17.13 4.34 2.94
C LYS A 12 16.94 3.34 4.07
N ARG A 13 17.19 3.77 5.30
CA ARG A 13 16.90 2.99 6.50
C ARG A 13 16.01 3.84 7.38
N PHE A 14 14.76 3.45 7.49
CA PHE A 14 13.80 4.12 8.35
C PHE A 14 14.15 3.88 9.81
N THR A 15 14.07 4.93 10.62
CA THR A 15 13.88 4.85 12.07
C THR A 15 12.40 4.56 12.39
N CYS A 16 12.08 4.19 13.63
CA CYS A 16 10.69 3.98 14.03
C CYS A 16 9.84 5.25 13.83
N GLY A 17 10.41 6.43 14.09
CA GLY A 17 9.71 7.72 13.91
C GLY A 17 9.40 8.00 12.44
N GLU A 18 10.37 7.81 11.55
CA GLU A 18 10.15 8.02 10.12
C GLU A 18 9.18 6.97 9.54
N LEU A 19 9.18 5.73 10.05
CA LEU A 19 8.19 4.71 9.65
C LEU A 19 6.77 5.14 9.98
N VAL A 20 6.56 5.70 11.17
CA VAL A 20 5.26 6.22 11.62
C VAL A 20 4.76 7.31 10.67
N GLU A 21 5.63 8.17 10.17
CA GLU A 21 5.27 9.24 9.24
C GLU A 21 4.84 8.72 7.86
N VAL A 22 5.44 7.62 7.40
CA VAL A 22 5.15 7.05 6.06
C VAL A 22 4.16 5.89 6.06
N VAL A 23 3.65 5.48 7.23
CA VAL A 23 2.81 4.28 7.38
C VAL A 23 1.58 4.29 6.47
N THR A 24 0.94 5.45 6.31
CA THR A 24 -0.23 5.60 5.44
C THR A 24 0.14 5.46 3.97
N ALA A 25 1.22 6.11 3.52
CA ALA A 25 1.69 5.98 2.14
C ALA A 25 2.12 4.53 1.82
N TYR A 26 2.68 3.81 2.79
CA TYR A 26 2.96 2.38 2.65
C TYR A 26 1.69 1.52 2.52
N LEU A 27 0.65 1.80 3.32
CA LEU A 27 -0.64 1.10 3.26
C LEU A 27 -1.41 1.38 1.96
N ASP A 28 -1.26 2.59 1.42
CA ASP A 28 -1.91 3.05 0.19
C ASP A 28 -1.13 2.68 -1.08
N ASP A 29 -0.01 1.94 -0.94
CA ASP A 29 0.89 1.58 -2.04
C ASP A 29 1.42 2.81 -2.84
N ALA A 30 1.64 3.91 -2.12
CA ALA A 30 2.02 5.21 -2.67
C ALA A 30 3.52 5.53 -2.51
N LEU A 31 4.31 4.59 -1.98
CA LEU A 31 5.77 4.71 -1.89
C LEU A 31 6.43 4.25 -3.19
N ASP A 32 7.60 4.82 -3.49
CA ASP A 32 8.46 4.26 -4.53
C ASP A 32 9.14 2.97 -4.05
N GLU A 33 9.65 2.17 -5.00
CA GLU A 33 10.27 0.87 -4.69
C GLU A 33 11.40 0.94 -3.64
N PRO A 34 12.32 1.92 -3.68
CA PRO A 34 13.35 2.05 -2.66
C PRO A 34 12.79 2.30 -1.25
N ASP A 35 11.82 3.19 -1.10
CA ASP A 35 11.23 3.49 0.22
C ASP A 35 10.38 2.33 0.72
N ARG A 36 9.65 1.65 -0.17
CA ARG A 36 8.87 0.45 0.16
C ARG A 36 9.78 -0.66 0.71
N ALA A 37 10.87 -0.96 0.01
CA ALA A 37 11.85 -1.95 0.45
C ALA A 37 12.51 -1.57 1.78
N ALA A 38 12.75 -0.27 2.01
CA ALA A 38 13.31 0.22 3.25
C ALA A 38 12.34 0.08 4.44
N VAL A 39 11.03 0.33 4.23
CA VAL A 39 9.98 0.09 5.24
C VAL A 39 9.88 -1.40 5.56
N GLU A 40 9.84 -2.27 4.53
CA GLU A 40 9.78 -3.73 4.71
C GLU A 40 11.00 -4.25 5.49
N SER A 41 12.19 -3.76 5.16
CA SER A 41 13.42 -4.06 5.91
C SER A 41 13.35 -3.61 7.37
N HIS A 42 12.72 -2.47 7.67
CA HIS A 42 12.52 -2.02 9.05
C HIS A 42 11.55 -2.93 9.80
N LEU A 43 10.38 -3.21 9.21
CA LEU A 43 9.34 -4.07 9.80
C LEU A 43 9.86 -5.48 10.12
N ALA A 44 10.74 -6.02 9.28
CA ALA A 44 11.39 -7.31 9.54
C ALA A 44 12.30 -7.33 10.78
N ARG A 45 12.74 -6.16 11.27
CA ARG A 45 13.72 -6.02 12.35
C ARG A 45 13.17 -5.36 13.61
N CYS A 46 11.99 -4.73 13.55
CA CYS A 46 11.37 -4.03 14.66
C CYS A 46 9.94 -4.54 14.90
N ALA A 47 9.78 -5.35 15.95
CA ALA A 47 8.47 -5.90 16.34
C ALA A 47 7.47 -4.80 16.74
N ASP A 48 7.92 -3.74 17.41
CA ASP A 48 7.05 -2.63 17.85
C ASP A 48 6.42 -1.89 16.65
N CYS A 49 7.19 -1.68 15.58
CA CYS A 49 6.65 -1.09 14.35
C CYS A 49 5.71 -2.05 13.61
N GLY A 50 5.92 -3.37 13.73
CA GLY A 50 4.97 -4.37 13.26
C GLY A 50 3.62 -4.28 13.99
N LEU A 51 3.66 -4.19 15.33
CA LEU A 51 2.46 -3.99 16.15
C LEU A 51 1.76 -2.66 15.82
N TYR A 52 2.53 -1.59 15.62
CA TYR A 52 2.01 -0.29 15.21
C TYR A 52 1.28 -0.36 13.86
N LEU A 53 1.87 -1.03 12.87
CA LEU A 53 1.24 -1.25 11.57
C LEU A 53 -0.08 -2.02 11.68
N ASP A 54 -0.12 -3.05 12.53
CA ASP A 54 -1.33 -3.84 12.75
C ASP A 54 -2.44 -3.03 13.45
N GLN A 55 -2.08 -2.11 14.35
CA GLN A 55 -3.03 -1.14 14.91
C GLN A 55 -3.61 -0.22 13.83
N PHE A 56 -2.77 0.31 12.94
CA PHE A 56 -3.24 1.13 11.80
C PHE A 56 -4.21 0.35 10.91
N ARG A 57 -3.87 -0.89 10.57
CA ARG A 57 -4.74 -1.77 9.78
C ARG A 57 -6.07 -2.05 10.49
N ALA A 58 -6.06 -2.21 11.81
CA ALA A 58 -7.30 -2.38 12.58
C ALA A 58 -8.17 -1.13 12.54
N THR A 59 -7.59 0.06 12.65
CA THR A 59 -8.30 1.33 12.50
C THR A 59 -8.89 1.48 11.11
N VAL A 60 -8.13 1.18 10.05
CA VAL A 60 -8.63 1.21 8.66
C VAL A 60 -9.82 0.28 8.48
N ARG A 61 -9.74 -0.96 8.97
CA ARG A 61 -10.87 -1.91 8.92
C ARG A 61 -12.09 -1.40 9.68
N ALA A 62 -11.91 -0.88 10.89
CA ALA A 62 -13.00 -0.37 11.71
C ALA A 62 -13.76 0.80 11.02
N VAL A 63 -13.05 1.64 10.27
CA VAL A 63 -13.65 2.71 9.48
C VAL A 63 -14.30 2.17 8.20
N ALA A 64 -13.65 1.20 7.53
CA ALA A 64 -14.17 0.57 6.31
C ALA A 64 -15.44 -0.26 6.54
N ASP A 65 -15.59 -0.88 7.72
CA ASP A 65 -16.75 -1.70 8.10
C ASP A 65 -18.00 -0.87 8.46
N GLN A 66 -17.91 0.46 8.40
CA GLN A 66 -19.11 1.29 8.47
C GLN A 66 -20.02 0.98 7.26
N PRO A 67 -21.36 0.99 7.43
CA PRO A 67 -22.28 0.79 6.33
C PRO A 67 -22.13 1.93 5.31
N GLY A 68 -21.19 1.76 4.38
CA GLY A 68 -21.00 2.63 3.24
C GLY A 68 -22.19 2.50 2.28
N GLU A 69 -22.28 3.46 1.37
CA GLU A 69 -23.22 3.41 0.25
C GLU A 69 -23.00 2.11 -0.53
N GLN A 70 -23.84 1.10 -0.31
CA GLN A 70 -23.76 -0.12 -1.09
C GLN A 70 -24.21 0.19 -2.51
N LEU A 71 -23.42 -0.24 -3.50
CA LEU A 71 -23.83 -0.19 -4.89
C LEU A 71 -25.18 -0.88 -5.03
N SER A 72 -26.13 -0.22 -5.69
CA SER A 72 -27.37 -0.87 -6.07
C SER A 72 -27.07 -2.10 -6.93
N GLN A 73 -27.87 -3.15 -6.77
CA GLN A 73 -27.71 -4.40 -7.52
C GLN A 73 -27.55 -4.17 -9.04
N PRO A 74 -28.34 -3.29 -9.70
CA PRO A 74 -28.17 -3.02 -11.13
C PRO A 74 -26.81 -2.40 -11.50
N VAL A 75 -26.25 -1.54 -10.66
CA VAL A 75 -24.94 -0.92 -10.89
C VAL A 75 -23.84 -1.97 -10.74
N ARG A 76 -23.93 -2.80 -9.70
CA ARG A 76 -23.00 -3.91 -9.48
C ARG A 76 -23.00 -4.87 -10.67
N ASP A 77 -24.17 -5.27 -11.16
CA ASP A 77 -24.30 -6.21 -12.28
C ASP A 77 -23.69 -5.65 -13.58
N ARG A 78 -23.93 -4.35 -13.86
CA ARG A 78 -23.35 -3.67 -15.02
C ARG A 78 -21.82 -3.62 -14.95
N LEU A 79 -21.25 -3.33 -13.78
CA LEU A 79 -19.79 -3.32 -13.59
C LEU A 79 -19.19 -4.72 -13.80
N MET A 80 -19.81 -5.75 -13.22
CA MET A 80 -19.34 -7.14 -13.37
C MET A 80 -19.39 -7.61 -14.82
N ALA A 81 -20.45 -7.28 -15.56
CA ALA A 81 -20.56 -7.58 -16.98
C ALA A 81 -19.44 -6.88 -17.79
N ALA A 82 -19.16 -5.61 -17.49
CA ALA A 82 -18.11 -4.84 -18.16
C ALA A 82 -16.69 -5.40 -17.89
N PHE A 83 -16.41 -5.84 -16.66
CA PHE A 83 -15.11 -6.46 -16.32
C PHE A 83 -14.93 -7.81 -17.00
N LYS A 84 -15.97 -8.66 -17.04
CA LYS A 84 -15.94 -9.94 -17.76
C LYS A 84 -15.70 -9.77 -19.26
N ALA A 85 -16.31 -8.75 -19.87
CA ALA A 85 -16.10 -8.45 -21.29
C ALA A 85 -14.67 -7.93 -21.59
N ARG A 86 -14.01 -7.28 -20.62
CA ARG A 86 -12.65 -6.76 -20.74
C ARG A 86 -11.56 -7.80 -20.45
N HIS A 87 -11.88 -8.78 -19.61
CA HIS A 87 -11.03 -9.95 -19.32
C HIS A 87 -11.65 -11.23 -19.91
N PRO A 88 -11.73 -11.39 -21.24
CA PRO A 88 -11.96 -12.71 -21.79
C PRO A 88 -10.78 -13.57 -21.33
N SER A 89 -11.06 -14.60 -20.54
CA SER A 89 -10.10 -15.45 -19.86
C SER A 89 -8.87 -15.73 -20.73
N SER A 90 -7.69 -15.31 -20.26
CA SER A 90 -6.41 -15.87 -20.72
C SER A 90 -6.22 -17.27 -20.18
#